data_AF-A0A9D5IHQ1-F1
#
_entry.id   AF-A0A9D5IHQ1-F1
#
_cell.length_a   1.000
_cell.length_b   1.000
_cell.length_c   1.000
_cell.angle_alpha   90.00
_cell.angle_beta   90.00
_cell.angle_gamma   90.00
#
_symmetry.space_group_name_H-M   'P 1'
#
loop_
_entity.id
_entity.type
_entity.pdbx_description
1 polymer ?
#
loop_
_entity_poly.entity_id
_entity_poly.type
_entity_poly.pdbx_seq_one_letter_code
_entity_poly.pdbx_strand_id
1 'polypeptide(L)'
;MSPVVTIKVARNRPENRGIALDNANLSGILSDTGNRTFWIKPVGLPGTLPTGTETYNTDPQRVDFSVRPVSVQLRDVFLAYRVGDLRLMYVGECDSEMRQATADEIALNPNRGRWPWYFEAKNLTPEYGSVWLQHDLRPVRLVEEFNALNPGATARLNGLMYGRDRLRVARTFAEFIIRRVMALPQVESDPA
;
A
#
# COMPACT_ATOMS: atom_id res chain seq x y z
N MET A 1 -54.95 32.18 23.73
CA MET A 1 -53.72 31.41 23.96
C MET A 1 -53.11 31.12 22.59
N SER A 2 -52.04 31.82 22.23
CA SER A 2 -51.37 31.64 20.93
C SER A 2 -50.30 30.54 21.03
N PRO A 3 -50.11 29.69 20.01
CA PRO A 3 -49.10 28.64 20.09
C PRO A 3 -47.70 29.23 19.89
N VAL A 4 -46.79 28.87 20.78
CA VAL A 4 -45.36 29.15 20.67
C VAL A 4 -44.80 28.24 19.57
N VAL A 5 -44.37 28.83 18.46
CA VAL A 5 -43.65 28.13 17.40
C VAL A 5 -42.20 27.96 17.85
N THR A 6 -41.84 26.75 18.28
CA THR A 6 -40.45 26.39 18.57
C THR A 6 -39.71 26.17 17.24
N ILE A 7 -38.89 27.15 16.85
CA ILE A 7 -37.91 26.97 15.77
C ILE A 7 -36.82 26.02 16.30
N LYS A 8 -36.83 24.77 15.84
CA LYS A 8 -35.65 23.89 15.99
C LYS A 8 -34.57 24.45 15.08
N VAL A 9 -33.60 25.16 15.66
CA VAL A 9 -32.32 25.43 14.99
C VAL A 9 -31.71 24.07 14.67
N ALA A 10 -31.69 23.72 13.39
CA ALA A 10 -30.94 22.57 12.91
C ALA A 10 -29.50 22.77 13.39
N ARG A 11 -29.02 21.87 14.25
CA ARG A 11 -27.60 21.83 14.58
C ARG A 11 -26.89 21.55 13.25
N ASN A 12 -26.05 22.48 12.82
CA ASN A 12 -25.13 22.25 11.70
C ASN A 12 -24.47 20.89 11.92
N ARG A 13 -24.80 19.91 11.05
CA ARG A 13 -23.99 18.69 10.93
C ARG A 13 -22.58 19.18 10.61
N PRO A 14 -21.54 18.71 11.31
CA PRO A 14 -20.19 19.02 10.91
C PRO A 14 -20.04 18.55 9.47
N GLU A 15 -19.80 19.51 8.60
CA GLU A 15 -19.58 19.34 7.18
C GLU A 15 -18.49 18.28 6.97
N ASN A 16 -18.76 17.41 6.01
CA ASN A 16 -17.87 16.46 5.32
C ASN A 16 -16.37 16.68 5.59
N ARG A 17 -15.87 16.25 6.75
CA ARG A 17 -14.42 16.11 6.97
C ARG A 17 -14.06 14.75 6.40
N GLY A 18 -13.82 14.70 5.10
CA GLY A 18 -13.18 13.54 4.48
C GLY A 18 -11.86 13.30 5.18
N ILE A 19 -11.85 12.38 6.15
CA ILE A 19 -10.62 11.95 6.82
C ILE A 19 -9.84 11.22 5.74
N ALA A 20 -8.69 11.76 5.38
CA ALA A 20 -7.87 11.24 4.29
C ALA A 20 -7.36 9.81 4.59
N LEU A 21 -7.37 8.96 3.55
CA LEU A 21 -7.12 7.51 3.66
C LEU A 21 -5.80 7.27 4.38
N ASP A 22 -5.87 6.67 5.56
CA ASP A 22 -4.73 6.20 6.35
C ASP A 22 -3.67 7.29 6.68
N ASN A 23 -4.05 8.58 6.58
CA ASN A 23 -3.09 9.70 6.63
C ASN A 23 -2.32 9.77 7.96
N ALA A 24 -2.93 9.34 9.07
CA ALA A 24 -2.26 9.31 10.36
C ALA A 24 -1.06 8.34 10.35
N ASN A 25 -1.26 7.12 9.82
CA ASN A 25 -0.21 6.11 9.70
C ASN A 25 0.91 6.58 8.77
N LEU A 26 0.52 7.10 7.59
CA LEU A 26 1.46 7.57 6.58
C LEU A 26 2.25 8.81 7.02
N SER A 27 1.63 9.73 7.76
CA SER A 27 2.32 10.89 8.36
C SER A 27 3.40 10.46 9.36
N GLY A 28 3.18 9.36 10.08
CA GLY A 28 4.19 8.76 10.95
C GLY A 28 5.41 8.27 10.16
N ILE A 29 5.22 7.66 9.00
CA ILE A 29 6.32 7.24 8.12
C ILE A 29 7.08 8.44 7.54
N LEU A 30 6.36 9.48 7.10
CA LEU A 30 6.96 10.67 6.50
C LEU A 30 7.72 11.54 7.51
N SER A 31 7.33 11.52 8.78
CA SER A 31 8.02 12.27 9.85
C SER A 31 9.16 11.49 10.51
N ASP A 32 9.26 10.18 10.26
CA ASP A 32 10.31 9.34 10.84
C ASP A 32 11.68 9.64 10.20
N THR A 33 12.56 10.23 11.02
CA THR A 33 13.96 10.52 10.69
C THR A 33 14.89 9.31 10.81
N GLY A 34 14.37 8.14 11.22
CA GLY A 34 15.11 6.90 11.32
C GLY A 34 15.61 6.38 9.97
N ASN A 35 16.61 5.49 10.00
CA ASN A 35 17.16 4.91 8.79
C ASN A 35 16.33 3.70 8.33
N ARG A 36 15.22 3.97 7.63
CA ARG A 36 14.37 2.93 7.01
C ARG A 36 14.77 2.66 5.58
N THR A 37 14.70 1.41 5.15
CA THR A 37 14.78 1.07 3.74
C THR A 37 13.39 0.99 3.13
N PHE A 38 13.24 1.49 1.91
CA PHE A 38 12.00 1.45 1.15
C PHE A 38 12.13 0.49 -0.03
N TRP A 39 11.11 -0.32 -0.24
CA TRP A 39 11.07 -1.37 -1.26
C TRP A 39 9.83 -1.25 -2.13
N ILE A 40 9.99 -1.32 -3.45
CA ILE A 40 8.87 -1.67 -4.33
C ILE A 40 8.76 -3.19 -4.39
N LYS A 41 7.55 -3.72 -4.19
CA LYS A 41 7.29 -5.15 -4.10
C LYS A 41 6.21 -5.59 -5.10
N PRO A 42 6.56 -6.34 -6.17
CA PRO A 42 5.56 -7.03 -6.97
C PRO A 42 4.88 -8.14 -6.16
N VAL A 43 3.56 -8.20 -6.24
CA VAL A 43 2.73 -9.25 -5.63
C VAL A 43 1.76 -9.81 -6.66
N GLY A 44 1.55 -11.12 -6.64
CA GLY A 44 0.64 -11.84 -7.52
C GLY A 44 1.34 -12.54 -8.68
N LEU A 45 0.54 -13.30 -9.44
CA LEU A 45 1.02 -14.17 -10.51
C LEU A 45 1.05 -13.42 -11.86
N PRO A 46 2.13 -13.55 -12.66
CA PRO A 46 2.13 -13.08 -14.05
C PRO A 46 0.94 -13.66 -14.84
N GLY A 47 0.34 -12.83 -15.70
CA GLY A 47 -0.81 -13.24 -16.53
C GLY A 47 -2.16 -13.29 -15.80
N THR A 48 -2.21 -12.91 -14.51
CA THR A 48 -3.47 -12.77 -13.77
C THR A 48 -3.86 -11.31 -13.65
N LEU A 49 -5.16 -11.03 -13.77
CA LEU A 49 -5.75 -9.73 -13.44
C LEU A 49 -6.36 -9.79 -12.05
N PRO A 50 -6.43 -8.65 -11.33
CA PRO A 50 -7.13 -8.60 -10.07
C PRO A 50 -8.62 -8.85 -10.26
N THR A 51 -9.24 -9.48 -9.27
CA THR A 51 -10.71 -9.58 -9.23
C THR A 51 -11.29 -8.26 -8.72
N GLY A 52 -12.52 -7.91 -9.13
CA GLY A 52 -13.18 -6.68 -8.65
C GLY A 52 -13.42 -6.64 -7.13
N THR A 53 -13.22 -7.76 -6.43
CA THR A 53 -13.39 -7.93 -4.98
C THR A 53 -12.07 -8.11 -4.24
N GLU A 54 -10.92 -7.99 -4.91
CA GLU A 54 -9.61 -8.16 -4.29
C GLU A 54 -9.29 -6.95 -3.41
N THR A 55 -9.19 -7.16 -2.09
CA THR A 55 -8.88 -6.11 -1.11
C THR A 55 -7.62 -6.43 -0.31
N TYR A 56 -6.97 -5.38 0.19
CA TYR A 56 -5.77 -5.42 1.03
C TYR A 56 -6.00 -4.60 2.30
N ASN A 57 -7.13 -4.82 2.95
CA ASN A 57 -7.61 -4.07 4.11
C ASN A 57 -7.36 -4.78 5.46
N THR A 58 -6.72 -5.95 5.45
CA THR A 58 -6.40 -6.70 6.67
C THR A 58 -5.05 -6.26 7.26
N ASP A 59 -4.88 -6.46 8.56
CA ASP A 59 -3.62 -6.27 9.28
C ASP A 59 -3.43 -7.47 10.22
N PRO A 60 -2.33 -8.24 10.13
CA PRO A 60 -1.19 -8.07 9.22
C PRO A 60 -1.47 -8.48 7.76
N GLN A 61 -0.57 -8.06 6.86
CA GLN A 61 -0.45 -8.53 5.48
C GLN A 61 0.76 -9.45 5.34
N ARG A 62 0.55 -10.64 4.79
CA ARG A 62 1.66 -11.56 4.48
C ARG A 62 2.41 -11.10 3.23
N VAL A 63 3.73 -10.99 3.30
CA VAL A 63 4.59 -10.62 2.15
C VAL A 63 5.50 -11.78 1.77
N ASP A 64 5.23 -12.41 0.63
CA ASP A 64 5.97 -13.60 0.18
C ASP A 64 7.11 -13.28 -0.82
N PHE A 65 8.14 -14.13 -0.80
CA PHE A 65 9.37 -14.05 -1.59
C PHE A 65 9.77 -15.42 -2.13
N SER A 66 10.38 -15.41 -3.33
CA SER A 66 10.85 -16.64 -3.99
C SER A 66 12.13 -17.16 -3.34
N VAL A 67 12.98 -16.24 -2.88
CA VAL A 67 14.28 -16.50 -2.26
C VAL A 67 14.34 -15.68 -0.97
N ARG A 68 15.01 -16.22 0.06
CA ARG A 68 15.16 -15.53 1.35
C ARG A 68 15.72 -14.13 1.16
N PRO A 69 14.97 -13.06 1.48
CA PRO A 69 15.40 -11.71 1.23
C PRO A 69 16.32 -11.20 2.36
N VAL A 70 17.59 -11.62 2.36
CA VAL A 70 18.57 -11.30 3.43
C VAL A 70 18.77 -9.82 3.74
N SER A 71 18.39 -8.94 2.81
CA SER A 71 18.53 -7.49 2.91
C SER A 71 17.34 -6.80 3.56
N VAL A 72 16.21 -7.50 3.76
CA VAL A 72 15.01 -6.95 4.38
C VAL A 72 15.14 -7.02 5.89
N GLN A 73 14.86 -5.91 6.56
CA GLN A 73 14.96 -5.78 8.01
C GLN A 73 13.61 -5.38 8.62
N LEU A 74 13.46 -5.57 9.93
CA LEU A 74 12.33 -5.00 10.68
C LEU A 74 12.26 -3.48 10.42
N ARG A 75 11.03 -2.96 10.35
CA ARG A 75 10.70 -1.55 10.06
C ARG A 75 10.98 -1.07 8.63
N ASP A 76 11.47 -1.93 7.73
CA ASP A 76 11.50 -1.62 6.31
C ASP A 76 10.08 -1.42 5.77
N VAL A 77 9.93 -0.50 4.82
CA VAL A 77 8.64 -0.13 4.24
C VAL A 77 8.50 -0.69 2.83
N PHE A 78 7.35 -1.26 2.54
CA PHE A 78 7.02 -1.90 1.27
C PHE A 78 5.88 -1.15 0.60
N LEU A 79 6.09 -0.74 -0.65
CA LEU A 79 5.06 -0.26 -1.54
C LEU A 79 4.70 -1.41 -2.48
N ALA A 80 3.63 -2.13 -2.13
CA ALA A 80 3.24 -3.36 -2.81
C ALA A 80 2.34 -3.03 -4.01
N TYR A 81 2.66 -3.58 -5.18
CA TYR A 81 1.86 -3.38 -6.39
C TYR A 81 1.44 -4.72 -7.00
N ARG A 82 0.27 -4.74 -7.66
CA ARG A 82 -0.29 -5.94 -8.26
C ARG A 82 0.38 -6.24 -9.60
N VAL A 83 1.02 -7.40 -9.72
CA VAL A 83 1.48 -7.91 -11.03
C VAL A 83 0.27 -8.05 -11.95
N GLY A 84 0.40 -7.68 -13.23
CA GLY A 84 -0.69 -7.72 -14.21
C GLY A 84 -1.45 -6.40 -14.35
N ASP A 85 -1.78 -5.74 -13.23
CA ASP A 85 -2.51 -4.46 -13.23
C ASP A 85 -1.59 -3.23 -12.99
N LEU A 86 -0.47 -3.47 -12.33
CA LEU A 86 0.59 -2.51 -12.02
C LEU A 86 0.19 -1.38 -11.06
N ARG A 87 -1.03 -1.37 -10.52
CA ARG A 87 -1.44 -0.43 -9.48
C ARG A 87 -0.89 -0.84 -8.11
N LEU A 88 -0.59 0.16 -7.30
CA LEU A 88 -0.24 0.05 -5.90
C LEU A 88 -1.46 -0.48 -5.13
N MET A 89 -1.26 -1.46 -4.28
CA MET A 89 -2.35 -2.11 -3.53
C MET A 89 -2.39 -1.63 -2.08
N TYR A 90 -1.21 -1.54 -1.44
CA TYR A 90 -1.07 -1.06 -0.08
C TYR A 90 0.38 -0.65 0.22
N VAL A 91 0.57 0.08 1.31
CA VAL A 91 1.87 0.35 1.94
C VAL A 91 1.94 -0.43 3.24
N GLY A 92 3.02 -1.18 3.45
CA GLY A 92 3.23 -1.98 4.66
C GLY A 92 4.58 -1.75 5.30
N GLU A 93 4.70 -2.08 6.58
CA GLU A 93 5.94 -2.07 7.35
C GLU A 93 6.29 -3.48 7.82
N CYS A 94 7.53 -3.93 7.63
CA CYS A 94 7.99 -5.24 8.12
C CYS A 94 7.94 -5.30 9.65
N ASP A 95 7.07 -6.16 10.19
CA ASP A 95 6.77 -6.25 11.62
C ASP A 95 7.10 -7.64 12.22
N SER A 96 7.64 -8.55 11.40
CA SER A 96 8.10 -9.86 11.88
C SER A 96 9.43 -10.28 11.28
N GLU A 97 10.08 -11.25 11.92
CA GLU A 97 11.23 -11.93 11.34
C GLU A 97 10.85 -12.72 10.07
N MET A 98 11.85 -12.96 9.23
CA MET A 98 11.72 -13.76 8.02
C MET A 98 11.52 -15.24 8.36
N ARG A 99 10.41 -15.81 7.91
CA ARG A 99 10.05 -17.21 8.08
C ARG A 99 10.03 -17.94 6.74
N GLN A 100 10.12 -19.26 6.79
CA GLN A 100 9.85 -20.13 5.66
C GLN A 100 8.51 -20.83 5.87
N ALA A 101 7.71 -20.97 4.82
CA ALA A 101 6.42 -21.63 4.84
C ALA A 101 6.57 -23.09 5.28
N THR A 102 5.71 -23.54 6.19
CA THR A 102 5.67 -24.94 6.62
C THR A 102 5.01 -25.83 5.57
N ALA A 103 5.15 -27.15 5.72
CA ALA A 103 4.47 -28.12 4.86
C ALA A 103 2.94 -27.93 4.90
N ASP A 104 2.37 -27.68 6.09
CA ASP A 104 0.93 -27.43 6.27
C ASP A 104 0.50 -26.14 5.57
N GLU A 105 1.29 -25.07 5.67
CA GLU A 105 1.01 -23.81 4.97
C GLU A 105 1.02 -23.98 3.45
N ILE A 106 1.94 -24.81 2.92
CA ILE A 106 2.04 -25.13 1.49
C ILE A 106 0.87 -26.02 1.04
N ALA A 107 0.46 -26.99 1.87
CA ALA A 107 -0.71 -27.83 1.59
C ALA A 107 -2.00 -27.00 1.47
N LEU A 108 -2.14 -25.96 2.31
CA LEU A 108 -3.28 -25.03 2.26
C LEU A 108 -3.21 -24.05 1.08
N ASN A 109 -2.01 -23.61 0.69
CA ASN A 109 -1.81 -22.73 -0.45
C ASN A 109 -0.55 -23.13 -1.23
N PRO A 110 -0.70 -23.87 -2.36
CA PRO A 110 0.42 -24.37 -3.14
C PRO A 110 1.37 -23.28 -3.67
N ASN A 111 0.91 -22.03 -3.81
CA ASN A 111 1.78 -20.92 -4.24
C ASN A 111 2.89 -20.64 -3.21
N ARG A 112 2.71 -21.01 -1.94
CA ARG A 112 3.76 -20.91 -0.92
C ARG A 112 4.91 -21.90 -1.15
N GLY A 113 4.73 -22.92 -1.98
CA GLY A 113 5.86 -23.73 -2.47
C GLY A 113 6.75 -22.95 -3.44
N ARG A 114 6.16 -22.04 -4.23
CA ARG A 114 6.87 -21.16 -5.17
C ARG A 114 7.48 -19.93 -4.50
N TRP A 115 6.80 -19.40 -3.48
CA TRP A 115 7.24 -18.27 -2.67
C TRP A 115 7.25 -18.63 -1.18
N PRO A 116 8.21 -19.45 -0.75
CA PRO A 116 8.18 -20.01 0.60
C PRO A 116 8.65 -19.03 1.66
N TRP A 117 9.41 -17.99 1.31
CA TRP A 117 9.96 -17.05 2.30
C TRP A 117 8.98 -15.92 2.53
N TYR A 118 8.72 -15.56 3.78
CA TYR A 118 7.75 -14.50 4.09
C TYR A 118 8.01 -13.80 5.42
N PHE A 119 7.39 -12.63 5.58
CA PHE A 119 7.19 -11.97 6.87
C PHE A 119 5.77 -11.41 6.94
N GLU A 120 5.33 -11.04 8.14
CA GLU A 120 4.09 -10.30 8.37
C GLU A 120 4.38 -8.79 8.36
N ALA A 121 3.67 -8.07 7.50
CA ALA A 121 3.74 -6.62 7.43
C ALA A 121 2.58 -6.02 8.20
N LYS A 122 2.87 -5.04 9.05
CA LYS A 122 1.86 -4.10 9.53
C LYS A 122 1.31 -3.33 8.33
N ASN A 123 0.00 -3.41 8.09
CA ASN A 123 -0.64 -2.67 7.01
C ASN A 123 -0.79 -1.20 7.40
N LEU A 124 -0.11 -0.32 6.68
CA LEU A 124 -0.17 1.11 6.93
C LEU A 124 -1.31 1.79 6.17
N THR A 125 -1.94 1.07 5.23
CA THR A 125 -2.99 1.62 4.39
C THR A 125 -4.21 0.69 4.23
N PRO A 126 -4.85 0.23 5.33
CA PRO A 126 -6.02 -0.65 5.23
C PRO A 126 -7.21 0.01 4.53
N GLU A 127 -7.43 1.33 4.71
CA GLU A 127 -8.55 2.05 4.08
C GLU A 127 -8.33 2.14 2.57
N TYR A 128 -7.16 2.61 2.13
CA TYR A 128 -6.79 2.58 0.70
C TYR A 128 -6.79 1.16 0.13
N GLY A 129 -6.28 0.18 0.87
CA GLY A 129 -6.25 -1.22 0.45
C GLY A 129 -7.65 -1.81 0.21
N SER A 130 -8.70 -1.25 0.78
CA SER A 130 -10.09 -1.65 0.50
C SER A 130 -10.61 -1.14 -0.85
N VAL A 131 -10.03 -0.07 -1.40
CA VAL A 131 -10.49 0.64 -2.61
C VAL A 131 -9.41 0.85 -3.67
N TRP A 132 -8.25 0.19 -3.54
CA TRP A 132 -7.07 0.41 -4.39
C TRP A 132 -7.36 0.30 -5.90
N LEU A 133 -8.29 -0.57 -6.31
CA LEU A 133 -8.70 -0.74 -7.72
C LEU A 133 -9.34 0.52 -8.32
N GLN A 134 -9.90 1.39 -7.49
CA GLN A 134 -10.56 2.62 -7.92
C GLN A 134 -9.57 3.75 -8.22
N HIS A 135 -8.31 3.60 -7.83
CA HIS A 135 -7.29 4.62 -7.96
C HIS A 135 -6.14 4.17 -8.87
N ASP A 136 -5.84 4.95 -9.91
CA ASP A 136 -4.81 4.59 -10.89
C ASP A 136 -3.36 4.89 -10.45
N LEU A 137 -2.98 4.47 -9.24
CA LEU A 137 -1.64 4.68 -8.71
C LEU A 137 -0.66 3.60 -9.17
N ARG A 138 -0.07 3.76 -10.36
CA ARG A 138 0.92 2.81 -10.88
C ARG A 138 2.35 3.26 -10.61
N PRO A 139 3.18 2.54 -9.83
CA PRO A 139 4.55 2.96 -9.53
C PRO A 139 5.38 3.24 -10.79
N VAL A 140 5.15 2.50 -11.88
CA VAL A 140 5.82 2.72 -13.17
C VAL A 140 5.51 4.09 -13.78
N ARG A 141 4.26 4.58 -13.69
CA ARG A 141 3.87 5.93 -14.16
C ARG A 141 4.39 7.00 -13.21
N LEU A 142 4.37 6.72 -11.90
CA LEU A 142 4.87 7.64 -10.87
C LEU A 142 6.37 7.89 -10.98
N VAL A 143 7.16 6.97 -11.56
CA VAL A 143 8.58 7.22 -11.88
C VAL A 143 8.72 8.39 -12.84
N GLU A 144 7.93 8.41 -13.92
CA GLU A 144 8.01 9.44 -14.96
C GLU A 144 7.66 10.80 -14.38
N GLU A 145 6.57 10.86 -13.60
CA GLU A 145 6.15 12.07 -12.90
C GLU A 145 7.19 12.54 -11.89
N PHE A 146 7.73 11.63 -11.07
CA PHE A 146 8.77 11.97 -10.10
C PHE A 146 10.02 12.55 -10.78
N ASN A 147 10.49 11.91 -11.84
CA ASN A 147 11.70 12.34 -12.56
C ASN A 147 11.51 13.71 -13.24
N ALA A 148 10.31 13.98 -13.78
CA ALA A 148 9.98 15.28 -14.36
C ALA A 148 9.98 16.40 -13.30
N LEU A 149 9.50 16.12 -12.09
CA LEU A 149 9.46 17.08 -10.98
C LEU A 149 10.80 17.22 -10.25
N ASN A 150 11.71 16.25 -10.40
CA ASN A 150 12.96 16.18 -9.64
C ASN A 150 14.15 15.93 -10.59
N PRO A 151 14.56 16.89 -11.44
CA PRO A 151 15.65 16.68 -12.40
C PRO A 151 17.00 16.31 -11.76
N GLY A 152 17.21 16.62 -10.47
CA GLY A 152 18.39 16.22 -9.70
C GLY A 152 18.32 14.85 -9.00
N ALA A 153 17.16 14.17 -9.05
CA ALA A 153 16.97 12.86 -8.43
C ALA A 153 16.24 11.92 -9.40
N THR A 154 16.87 10.81 -9.76
CA THR A 154 16.28 9.85 -10.70
C THR A 154 15.79 8.60 -10.00
N ALA A 155 14.50 8.28 -10.16
CA ALA A 155 13.90 6.99 -9.86
C ALA A 155 13.93 6.09 -11.10
N ARG A 156 14.15 4.78 -10.91
CA ARG A 156 14.10 3.76 -11.95
C ARG A 156 13.57 2.45 -11.38
N LEU A 157 12.70 1.78 -12.11
CA LEU A 157 12.14 0.47 -11.71
C LEU A 157 12.61 -0.70 -12.58
N ASN A 158 13.57 -0.47 -13.48
CA ASN A 158 14.05 -1.46 -14.44
C ASN A 158 14.54 -2.76 -13.79
N GLY A 159 14.99 -2.70 -12.53
CA GLY A 159 15.40 -3.89 -11.77
C GLY A 159 14.28 -4.92 -11.56
N LEU A 160 13.01 -4.51 -11.61
CA LEU A 160 11.86 -5.42 -11.51
C LEU A 160 11.60 -6.19 -12.80
N MET A 161 12.04 -5.67 -13.96
CA MET A 161 11.83 -6.31 -15.27
C MET A 161 12.67 -7.58 -15.46
N TYR A 162 13.64 -7.84 -14.58
CA TYR A 162 14.49 -9.03 -14.59
C TYR A 162 14.04 -10.10 -13.58
N GLY A 163 12.74 -10.12 -13.23
CA GLY A 163 12.17 -11.13 -12.33
C GLY A 163 12.56 -10.98 -10.86
N ARG A 164 13.09 -9.82 -10.45
CA ARG A 164 13.38 -9.55 -9.04
C ARG A 164 12.07 -9.42 -8.26
N ASP A 165 11.99 -10.11 -7.13
CA ASP A 165 10.81 -10.10 -6.27
C ASP A 165 10.71 -8.87 -5.36
N ARG A 166 11.66 -7.92 -5.44
CA ARG A 166 11.66 -6.60 -4.80
C ARG A 166 12.72 -5.68 -5.39
N LEU A 167 12.58 -4.38 -5.18
CA LEU A 167 13.58 -3.38 -5.56
C LEU A 167 13.72 -2.30 -4.47
N ARG A 168 14.93 -2.09 -3.97
CA ARG A 168 15.22 -0.96 -3.07
C ARG A 168 15.07 0.34 -3.85
N VAL A 169 14.37 1.30 -3.28
CA VAL A 169 14.21 2.65 -3.86
C VAL A 169 14.72 3.72 -2.93
N ALA A 170 15.01 4.89 -3.50
CA ALA A 170 15.36 6.07 -2.72
C ALA A 170 14.17 6.50 -1.86
N ARG A 171 14.46 6.96 -0.64
CA ARG A 171 13.47 7.50 0.30
C ARG A 171 12.60 8.57 -0.36
N THR A 172 13.20 9.53 -1.07
CA THR A 172 12.48 10.63 -1.73
C THR A 172 11.43 10.15 -2.72
N PHE A 173 11.71 9.08 -3.47
CA PHE A 173 10.74 8.49 -4.39
C PHE A 173 9.63 7.72 -3.65
N ALA A 174 9.97 6.98 -2.59
CA ALA A 174 8.98 6.30 -1.76
C ALA A 174 8.03 7.29 -1.08
N GLU A 175 8.56 8.36 -0.50
CA GLU A 175 7.80 9.44 0.12
C GLU A 175 6.91 10.16 -0.90
N PHE A 176 7.37 10.33 -2.15
CA PHE A 176 6.54 10.84 -3.24
C PHE A 176 5.31 9.95 -3.49
N ILE A 177 5.48 8.63 -3.58
CA ILE A 177 4.36 7.69 -3.76
C ILE A 177 3.42 7.75 -2.56
N ILE A 178 3.94 7.74 -1.34
CA ILE A 178 3.14 7.83 -0.10
C ILE A 178 2.27 9.11 -0.12
N ARG A 179 2.85 10.25 -0.50
CA ARG A 179 2.10 11.51 -0.63
C ARG A 179 1.00 11.44 -1.69
N ARG A 180 1.17 10.64 -2.75
CA ARG A 180 0.11 10.41 -3.74
C ARG A 180 -1.04 9.60 -3.17
N VAL A 181 -0.77 8.61 -2.33
CA VAL A 181 -1.81 7.88 -1.59
C VAL A 181 -2.58 8.83 -0.66
N MET A 182 -1.86 9.64 0.13
CA MET A 182 -2.46 10.60 1.07
C MET A 182 -3.30 11.70 0.41
N ALA A 183 -3.07 11.98 -0.88
CA ALA A 183 -3.76 12.99 -1.65
C ALA A 183 -5.00 12.46 -2.39
N LEU A 184 -5.28 11.16 -2.29
CA LEU A 184 -6.44 10.57 -2.96
C LEU A 184 -7.75 11.08 -2.33
N PRO A 185 -8.77 11.34 -3.15
CA PRO A 185 -10.11 11.63 -2.65
C PRO A 185 -10.68 10.39 -1.95
N GLN A 186 -11.54 10.61 -0.96
CA GLN A 186 -12.33 9.54 -0.37
C GLN A 186 -13.24 8.92 -1.42
N VAL A 187 -13.38 7.60 -1.36
CA VAL A 187 -14.42 6.89 -2.10
C VAL A 187 -15.69 6.95 -1.27
N GLU A 188 -16.73 7.59 -1.78
CA GLU A 188 -18.08 7.44 -1.21
C GLU A 188 -18.53 6.00 -1.49
N SER A 189 -18.74 5.21 -0.44
CA SER A 189 -19.44 3.95 -0.57
C SER A 189 -20.90 4.28 -0.88
N ASP A 190 -21.38 3.94 -2.09
CA ASP A 190 -22.81 3.90 -2.35
C ASP A 190 -23.47 3.01 -1.28
N PRO A 191 -24.51 3.49 -0.58
CA PRO A 191 -25.24 2.65 0.35
C PRO A 191 -25.89 1.52 -0.45
N ALA A 192 -25.50 0.29 -0.10
CA ALA A 192 -26.13 -0.94 -0.59
C ALA A 192 -27.65 -0.96 -0.32
#